data_AF-V6L380-F1
#
_entry.id   AF-V6L380-F1
#
_cell.length_a   1.000
_cell.length_b   1.000
_cell.length_c   1.000
_cell.angle_alpha   90.00
_cell.angle_beta   90.00
_cell.angle_gamma   90.00
#
_symmetry.space_group_name_H-M   'P 1'
#
loop_
_entity.id
_entity.type
_entity.pdbx_description
1 polymer ?
#
loop_
_entity_poly.entity_id
_entity_poly.type
_entity_poly.pdbx_seq_one_letter_code
_entity_poly.pdbx_strand_id
1 'polypeptide(L)' 'MPGVPVPVTADQPFWAARPAAIGAATDPLPFTGLPAGRLAEALDRVVRQQSYSRAAAARMAGEDGAGRVLEAVEQVALR' A
#
# COMPACT_ATOMS: atom_id res chain seq x y z
N MET A 1 7.10 4.30 3.66
CA MET A 1 7.27 5.24 2.52
C MET A 1 5.90 5.41 1.86
N PRO A 2 5.48 6.63 1.49
CA PRO A 2 4.18 6.82 0.86
C PRO A 2 4.29 6.61 -0.66
N GLY A 3 3.19 6.28 -1.34
CA GLY A 3 3.21 5.90 -2.76
C GLY A 3 2.08 6.52 -3.60
N VAL A 4 2.31 6.59 -4.92
CA VAL A 4 1.33 6.98 -5.94
C VAL A 4 1.03 5.75 -6.81
N PRO A 5 -0.04 4.99 -6.54
CA PRO A 5 -0.36 3.80 -7.33
C PRO A 5 -0.78 4.16 -8.76
N VAL A 6 -0.24 3.46 -9.75
CA VAL A 6 -0.63 3.56 -11.16
C VAL A 6 -0.90 2.14 -11.70
N PRO A 7 -2.07 1.55 -11.42
CA PRO A 7 -2.35 0.18 -11.81
C PRO A 7 -2.49 0.04 -13.33
N VAL A 8 -1.86 -0.99 -13.87
CA VAL A 8 -1.82 -1.30 -15.30
C VAL A 8 -2.67 -2.52 -15.62
N THR A 9 -2.44 -3.66 -14.96
CA THR A 9 -3.16 -4.92 -15.26
C THR A 9 -3.34 -5.82 -14.03
N ALA A 10 -4.07 -6.92 -14.22
CA ALA A 10 -4.21 -8.03 -13.27
C ALA A 10 -4.77 -7.59 -11.91
N ASP A 11 -4.09 -7.95 -10.83
CA ASP A 11 -4.50 -7.68 -9.46
C ASP A 11 -4.07 -6.28 -8.97
N GLN A 12 -3.36 -5.51 -9.79
CA GLN A 12 -2.89 -4.18 -9.41
C GLN A 12 -4.03 -3.22 -9.01
N PRO A 13 -5.19 -3.15 -9.69
CA PRO A 13 -6.29 -2.29 -9.23
C PRO A 13 -6.78 -2.66 -7.83
N PHE A 14 -6.86 -3.95 -7.53
CA PHE A 14 -7.25 -4.47 -6.22
C PHE A 14 -6.23 -4.09 -5.15
N TRP A 15 -4.93 -4.29 -5.43
CA TRP A 15 -3.87 -3.96 -4.50
C TRP A 15 -3.63 -2.46 -4.35
N ALA A 16 -3.91 -1.65 -5.37
CA ALA A 16 -3.79 -0.20 -5.32
C ALA A 16 -4.88 0.45 -4.45
N ALA A 17 -6.09 -0.10 -4.46
CA ALA A 17 -7.21 0.40 -3.66
C ALA A 17 -7.02 0.22 -2.14
N ARG A 18 -6.37 -0.86 -1.72
CA ARG A 18 -6.20 -1.21 -0.29
C ARG A 18 -5.38 -0.20 0.53
N PRO A 19 -4.14 0.17 0.15
CA PRO A 19 -3.37 1.17 0.89
C PRO A 19 -4.01 2.56 0.79
N ALA A 20 -4.68 2.90 -0.31
CA ALA A 20 -5.42 4.16 -0.43
C ALA A 20 -6.58 4.23 0.59
N ALA A 21 -7.36 3.15 0.73
CA ALA A 21 -8.49 3.07 1.66
C ALA A 21 -8.10 3.25 3.14
N ILE A 22 -6.86 2.93 3.51
CA ILE A 22 -6.34 3.11 4.88
C ILE A 22 -5.48 4.36 5.03
N GLY A 23 -5.43 5.23 4.00
CA GLY A 23 -4.64 6.45 4.04
C GLY A 23 -3.13 6.20 4.10
N ALA A 24 -2.64 5.09 3.53
CA ALA A 24 -1.22 4.75 3.41
C ALA A 24 -0.62 5.09 2.03
N ALA A 25 -1.47 5.36 1.03
CA ALA A 25 -1.10 5.81 -0.30
C ALA A 25 -2.13 6.83 -0.83
N THR A 26 -1.80 7.52 -1.92
CA THR A 26 -2.80 8.34 -2.63
C THR A 26 -3.85 7.46 -3.30
N ASP A 27 -4.95 8.07 -3.74
CA ASP A 27 -5.85 7.41 -4.68
C ASP A 27 -5.09 6.97 -5.94
N PRO A 28 -5.43 5.80 -6.53
CA PRO A 28 -4.80 5.32 -7.75
C PRO A 28 -5.01 6.26 -8.93
N LEU A 29 -3.97 6.50 -9.72
CA LEU A 29 -4.07 7.22 -10.98
C LEU A 29 -4.31 6.25 -12.15
N PRO A 30 -5.18 6.60 -13.12
CA PRO A 30 -5.36 5.77 -14.30
C PRO A 30 -4.08 5.73 -15.13
N PHE A 31 -3.64 4.54 -15.54
CA PHE A 31 -2.45 4.39 -16.39
C PHE A 31 -2.67 4.95 -17.79
N THR A 32 -3.79 4.60 -18.43
CA THR A 32 -4.08 4.97 -19.81
C THR A 32 -4.13 6.49 -19.97
N GLY A 33 -3.23 7.02 -20.79
CA GLY A 33 -3.16 8.46 -21.07
C GLY A 33 -2.66 9.31 -19.91
N LEU A 34 -2.00 8.72 -18.89
CA LEU A 34 -1.47 9.46 -17.75
C LEU A 34 -0.39 10.47 -18.19
N PRO A 35 -0.60 11.79 -18.02
CA PRO A 35 0.42 12.77 -18.35
C PRO A 35 1.55 12.74 -17.31
N ALA A 36 2.79 12.89 -17.77
CA ALA A 36 3.95 12.96 -16.88
C ALA A 36 3.84 14.07 -15.81
N GLY A 37 3.27 15.23 -16.18
CA GLY A 37 3.02 16.33 -15.25
C GLY A 37 2.08 15.95 -14.10
N ARG A 38 1.01 15.19 -14.39
CA ARG A 38 0.07 14.73 -13.38
C ARG A 38 0.72 13.75 -12.39
N LEU A 39 1.58 12.87 -12.89
CA LEU A 39 2.37 11.97 -12.05
C LEU A 39 3.36 12.76 -11.18
N ALA A 40 4.08 13.72 -11.76
CA ALA A 40 5.04 14.56 -11.04
C ALA A 40 4.37 15.35 -9.90
N GLU A 41 3.21 15.94 -10.15
CA GLU A 41 2.44 16.64 -9.11
C GLU A 41 1.97 15.70 -8.00
N ALA A 42 1.51 14.49 -8.35
CA ALA A 42 1.12 13.50 -7.34
C ALA A 42 2.32 13.07 -6.48
N LEU A 43 3.49 12.92 -7.09
CA LEU A 43 4.73 12.64 -6.38
C LEU A 43 5.14 13.79 -5.44
N ASP A 44 5.14 15.04 -5.90
CA ASP A 44 5.47 16.19 -5.05
C ASP A 44 4.49 16.33 -3.87
N ARG A 45 3.19 16.10 -4.10
CA ARG A 45 2.19 16.09 -3.03
C ARG A 45 2.43 14.96 -2.03
N VAL A 46 2.66 13.73 -2.50
CA VAL A 46 2.77 12.57 -1.61
C VAL A 46 4.00 12.63 -0.71
N VAL A 47 5.13 13.12 -1.22
CA VAL A 47 6.38 13.21 -0.41
C VAL A 47 6.31 14.29 0.67
N ARG A 48 5.47 15.32 0.47
CA ARG A 48 5.24 16.38 1.48
C ARG A 48 4.22 15.97 2.54
N GLN A 49 3.39 14.98 2.27
CA GLN A 49 2.35 14.50 3.19
C GLN A 49 2.86 13.36 4.06
N GLN A 50 3.44 13.70 5.21
CA GLN A 50 3.94 12.72 6.19
C GLN A 50 2.85 11.84 6.83
N SER A 51 1.56 12.16 6.65
CA SER A 51 0.45 11.36 7.15
C SER A 51 0.45 9.94 6.56
N TYR A 52 0.67 9.81 5.25
CA TYR A 52 0.70 8.51 4.56
C TYR A 52 1.81 7.60 5.08
N SER A 53 3.01 8.15 5.30
CA SER A 53 4.15 7.38 5.79
C SER A 53 3.98 6.95 7.25
N ARG A 54 3.42 7.82 8.10
CA ARG A 54 3.13 7.50 9.50
C ARG A 54 2.04 6.45 9.64
N ALA A 55 0.94 6.56 8.88
CA ALA A 55 -0.14 5.58 8.91
C ALA A 55 0.36 4.17 8.55
N ALA A 56 1.14 4.06 7.47
CA ALA A 56 1.76 2.80 7.06
C ALA A 56 2.73 2.25 8.13
N ALA A 57 3.63 3.10 8.64
CA ALA A 57 4.63 2.68 9.64
C ALA A 57 3.98 2.22 10.95
N ALA A 58 2.98 2.95 11.46
CA ALA A 58 2.29 2.60 12.69
C ALA A 58 1.57 1.26 12.58
N ARG A 59 0.96 0.96 11.43
CA ARG A 59 0.32 -0.34 11.19
C ARG A 59 1.34 -1.47 11.13
N MET A 60 2.38 -1.30 10.31
CA MET A 60 3.42 -2.33 10.14
C MET A 60 4.19 -2.62 11.43
N ALA A 61 4.41 -1.62 12.28
CA ALA A 61 5.18 -1.78 13.52
C ALA A 61 4.54 -2.75 14.53
N GLY A 62 3.22 -2.94 14.46
CA GLY A 62 2.50 -3.87 15.34
C GLY A 62 2.26 -5.26 14.74
N GLU A 63 2.74 -5.52 13.53
CA GLU A 63 2.47 -6.77 12.83
C GLU A 63 3.63 -7.77 13.00
N ASP A 64 3.33 -8.94 13.57
CA ASP A 64 4.18 -10.14 13.51
C ASP A 64 3.51 -11.21 12.63
N GLY A 65 3.56 -10.99 11.32
CA GLY A 65 2.93 -11.91 10.36
C GLY A 65 3.58 -13.29 10.37
N ALA A 66 4.91 -13.36 10.51
CA ALA A 66 5.64 -14.63 10.45
C ALA A 66 5.37 -15.49 11.70
N GLY A 67 5.44 -14.91 12.90
CA GLY A 67 5.12 -15.62 14.14
C GLY A 67 3.68 -16.11 14.15
N ARG A 68 2.74 -15.27 13.68
CA ARG A 68 1.32 -15.65 13.57
C ARG A 68 1.07 -16.83 12.62
N VAL A 69 1.82 -16.91 11.53
CA VAL A 69 1.79 -18.05 10.59
C VAL A 69 2.41 -19.29 11.21
N LEU A 70 3.56 -19.16 11.88
CA LEU A 70 4.21 -20.29 12.56
C LEU A 70 3.25 -20.94 13.57
N GLU A 71 2.66 -20.14 14.46
CA GLU A 71 1.67 -20.64 15.42
C GLU A 71 0.51 -21.37 14.73
N ALA A 72 -0.03 -20.83 13.63
CA ALA A 72 -1.13 -21.46 12.91
C ALA A 72 -0.74 -22.80 12.27
N VAL A 73 0.47 -22.88 11.71
CA VAL A 73 1.01 -24.11 11.11
C VAL A 73 1.23 -25.18 12.17
N GLU A 74 1.79 -24.83 13.33
CA GLU A 74 1.96 -25.75 14.46
C GLU A 74 0.62 -26.33 14.94
N GLN A 75 -0.43 -25.50 15.03
CA GLN A 75 -1.77 -25.96 15.41
C GLN A 75 -2.39 -26.94 14.40
N VAL A 76 -2.05 -26.84 13.12
CA VAL A 76 -2.53 -27.77 12.09
C VAL A 76 -1.68 -29.04 12.06
N ALA A 77 -0.37 -28.94 12.27
CA ALA A 77 0.55 -30.09 12.26
C ALA A 77 0.43 -30.99 13.49
N LEU A 78 -0.06 -30.46 14.62
CA LEU A 78 -0.30 -31.19 15.86
C LEU A 78 -1.72 -31.78 15.97
N ARG A 79 -2.54 -31.63 14.93
CA ARG A 79 -3.83 -32.33 14.75
C ARG A 79 -3.64 -33.61 13.95
#